data_AF-A0A9P7CVJ6-F1
#
_entry.id   AF-A0A9P7CVJ6-F1
#
_cell.length_a   1.000
_cell.length_b   1.000
_cell.length_c   1.000
_cell.angle_alpha   90.00
_cell.angle_beta   90.00
_cell.angle_gamma   90.00
#
_symmetry.space_group_name_H-M   'P 1'
#
loop_
_entity.id
_entity.type
_entity.pdbx_description
1 polymer ?
#
loop_
_entity_poly.entity_id
_entity_poly.type
_entity_poly.pdbx_seq_one_letter_code
_entity_poly.pdbx_strand_id
1 'polypeptide(L)'
;NQSQNDYLRQWLPRQESYLHHLLDREAPPEDRRCFICDQDGVYKCQDCLGEPLYCTGCCRSHHCSNPFHWISQWNGQFFERSCLAHVGLILHLGHDGKQCPALTDRCNLFEEDEPEDQLEPEDLPFVSGPEFQPKENTMVIVDKSGVHRLEVRCCDCPNAMSPDIQLFRHGFFPASFNRPKTVFTFGVLNDFLLDNLECGTSAMNYYSKLRRMTSSMFPHLVPDRYRELMRVARQWRQLKIMKWHGFGHRSDTPSTGELALFCPACPQPGINVLLSGDESLDDWKFTRSFVMDGNFKAEHLQIQLSHSMKVLS
;
A
#
# COMPACT_ATOMS: atom_id res chain seq x y z
N ASN A 1 -28.09 29.35 -9.60
CA ASN A 1 -26.94 28.42 -9.55
C ASN A 1 -25.80 28.97 -10.38
N GLN A 2 -24.63 29.15 -9.78
CA GLN A 2 -23.40 29.44 -10.53
C GLN A 2 -22.98 28.17 -11.29
N SER A 3 -22.57 28.33 -12.55
CA SER A 3 -22.01 27.24 -13.35
C SER A 3 -20.54 27.01 -12.99
N GLN A 4 -19.97 25.86 -13.39
CA GLN A 4 -18.54 25.58 -13.23
C GLN A 4 -17.66 26.66 -13.89
N ASN A 5 -18.10 27.19 -15.03
CA ASN A 5 -17.41 28.29 -15.73
C ASN A 5 -17.46 29.60 -14.94
N ASP A 6 -18.50 29.85 -14.14
CA ASP A 6 -18.59 31.06 -13.34
C ASP A 6 -17.58 31.06 -12.19
N TYR A 7 -17.28 29.90 -11.60
CA TYR A 7 -16.21 29.77 -10.61
C TYR A 7 -14.82 29.97 -11.22
N LEU A 8 -14.58 29.47 -12.44
CA LEU A 8 -13.31 29.72 -13.15
C LEU A 8 -13.12 31.21 -13.44
N ARG A 9 -14.17 31.92 -13.87
CA ARG A 9 -14.13 33.38 -14.06
C ARG A 9 -13.84 34.13 -12.76
N GLN A 10 -14.34 33.65 -11.62
CA GLN A 10 -14.00 34.19 -10.31
C GLN A 10 -12.54 33.88 -9.93
N TRP A 11 -11.99 32.73 -10.32
CA TRP A 11 -10.61 32.37 -10.01
C TRP A 11 -9.58 33.17 -10.80
N LEU A 12 -9.82 33.49 -12.08
CA LEU A 12 -8.88 34.22 -12.93
C LEU A 12 -8.23 35.46 -12.26
N PRO A 13 -8.96 36.41 -11.66
CA PRO A 13 -8.34 37.56 -10.99
C PRO A 13 -7.57 37.20 -9.71
N ARG A 14 -7.67 35.97 -9.19
CA ARG A 14 -6.98 35.47 -7.98
C ARG A 14 -5.73 34.64 -8.32
N GLN A 15 -5.56 34.26 -9.58
CA GLN A 15 -4.50 33.34 -10.01
C GLN A 15 -3.11 33.81 -9.60
N GLU A 16 -2.80 35.10 -9.73
CA GLU A 16 -1.48 35.67 -9.38
C GLU A 16 -1.19 35.58 -7.88
N SER A 17 -2.16 35.94 -7.04
CA SER A 17 -2.05 35.79 -5.57
C SER A 17 -1.89 34.33 -5.16
N TYR A 18 -2.61 33.41 -5.81
CA TYR A 18 -2.48 31.97 -5.52
C TYR A 18 -1.12 31.43 -5.96
N LEU A 19 -0.58 31.90 -7.09
CA LEU A 19 0.75 31.53 -7.55
C LEU A 19 1.83 32.02 -6.57
N HIS A 20 1.75 33.27 -6.11
CA HIS A 20 2.67 33.80 -5.10
C HIS A 20 2.67 32.93 -3.84
N HIS A 21 1.49 32.63 -3.29
CA HIS A 21 1.38 31.78 -2.11
C HIS A 21 1.75 30.31 -2.35
N LEU A 22 1.67 29.81 -3.58
CA LEU A 22 2.17 28.49 -3.93
C LEU A 22 3.71 28.48 -3.91
N LEU A 23 4.35 29.51 -4.46
CA LEU A 23 5.80 29.68 -4.46
C LEU A 23 6.36 29.95 -3.06
N ASP A 24 5.64 30.71 -2.21
CA ASP A 24 6.01 30.93 -0.81
C ASP A 24 6.14 29.60 -0.04
N ARG A 25 5.47 28.53 -0.49
CA ARG A 25 5.60 27.19 0.11
C ARG A 25 6.88 26.48 -0.34
N GLU A 26 7.54 26.88 -1.41
CA GLU A 26 8.74 26.18 -1.89
C GLU A 26 10.01 26.57 -1.11
N ALA A 27 9.98 27.67 -0.35
CA ALA A 27 11.07 28.12 0.50
C ALA A 27 10.68 28.04 1.98
N PRO A 28 11.66 27.87 2.90
CA PRO A 28 11.39 27.99 4.32
C PRO A 28 11.17 29.46 4.70
N PRO A 29 10.41 29.75 5.77
CA PRO A 29 10.35 31.09 6.36
C PRO A 29 11.76 31.56 6.78
N GLU A 30 11.99 32.88 6.82
CA GLU A 30 13.31 33.44 7.16
C GLU A 30 13.83 32.98 8.53
N ASP A 31 12.93 32.83 9.51
CA ASP A 31 13.26 32.42 10.87
C ASP A 31 13.51 30.89 11.01
N ARG A 32 13.11 30.09 10.00
CA ARG A 32 13.25 28.62 9.93
C ARG A 32 12.94 27.91 11.25
N ARG A 33 11.88 28.32 11.95
CA ARG A 33 11.62 27.78 13.29
C ARG A 33 10.90 26.43 13.23
N CYS A 34 11.37 25.51 14.05
CA CYS A 34 10.73 24.23 14.28
C CYS A 34 9.37 24.44 14.95
N PHE A 35 8.33 23.84 14.38
CA PHE A 35 6.94 23.95 14.84
C PHE A 35 6.71 23.52 16.30
N ILE A 36 7.59 22.68 16.86
CA ILE A 36 7.42 22.11 18.22
C ILE A 36 8.32 22.81 19.26
N CYS A 37 9.61 23.00 18.96
CA CYS A 37 10.59 23.49 19.94
C CYS A 37 11.20 24.86 19.63
N ASP A 38 10.77 25.51 18.55
CA ASP A 38 11.22 26.84 18.10
C ASP A 38 12.72 26.97 17.77
N GLN A 39 13.45 25.84 17.77
CA GLN A 39 14.85 25.75 17.30
C GLN A 39 14.92 25.70 15.77
N ASP A 40 16.13 25.69 15.19
CA ASP A 40 16.32 25.60 13.74
C ASP A 40 15.67 24.34 13.14
N GLY A 41 14.75 24.56 12.19
CA GLY A 41 13.94 23.57 11.50
C GLY A 41 14.43 23.35 10.09
N VAL A 42 15.09 22.21 9.87
CA VAL A 42 15.71 21.87 8.58
C VAL A 42 14.90 20.87 7.75
N TYR A 43 13.92 20.18 8.37
CA TYR A 43 13.06 19.23 7.69
C TYR A 43 11.65 19.77 7.54
N LYS A 44 11.09 19.69 6.34
CA LYS A 44 9.72 20.04 6.03
C LYS A 44 8.92 18.78 5.77
N CYS A 45 7.77 18.59 6.43
CA CYS A 45 6.88 17.48 6.08
C CYS A 45 5.90 17.92 4.98
N GLN A 46 5.77 17.13 3.92
CA GLN A 46 4.88 17.44 2.80
C GLN A 46 3.44 16.96 3.02
N ASP A 47 3.26 15.97 3.90
CA ASP A 47 1.96 15.34 4.15
C ASP A 47 1.24 15.90 5.39
N CYS A 48 1.97 16.52 6.32
CA CYS A 48 1.35 17.22 7.45
C CYS A 48 0.63 18.49 6.99
N LEU A 49 -0.54 18.76 7.55
CA LEU A 49 -1.31 19.95 7.25
C LEU A 49 -0.49 21.21 7.54
N GLY A 50 -0.43 22.12 6.56
CA GLY A 50 0.36 23.35 6.65
C GLY A 50 1.84 23.19 6.34
N GLU A 51 2.30 21.97 6.05
CA GLU A 51 3.69 21.62 5.73
C GLU A 51 4.74 22.22 6.70
N PRO A 52 4.62 21.96 8.02
CA PRO A 52 5.46 22.57 9.04
C PRO A 52 6.93 22.15 8.94
N LEU A 53 7.80 23.02 9.47
CA LEU A 53 9.22 22.74 9.66
C LEU A 53 9.50 22.09 11.01
N TYR A 54 10.49 21.19 11.01
CA TYR A 54 10.93 20.44 12.17
C TYR A 54 12.46 20.39 12.25
N CYS A 55 12.99 20.48 13.45
CA CYS A 55 14.35 19.99 13.72
C CYS A 55 14.36 18.45 13.66
N THR A 56 15.53 17.84 13.52
CA THR A 56 15.68 16.37 13.37
C THR A 56 14.96 15.59 14.48
N GLY A 57 15.12 15.99 15.74
CA GLY A 57 14.53 15.29 16.89
C GLY A 57 13.01 15.39 16.96
N CYS A 58 12.46 16.60 16.70
CA CYS A 58 11.03 16.82 16.64
C CYS A 58 10.40 16.12 15.43
N CYS A 59 11.07 16.12 14.28
CA CYS A 59 10.63 15.41 13.08
C CYS A 59 10.47 13.92 13.38
N ARG A 60 11.52 13.28 13.91
CA ARG A 60 11.50 11.86 14.27
C ARG A 60 10.38 11.53 15.27
N SER A 61 10.24 12.35 16.32
CA SER A 61 9.26 12.09 17.38
C SER A 61 7.82 12.30 16.92
N HIS A 62 7.57 13.33 16.11
CA HIS A 62 6.23 13.62 15.58
C HIS A 62 5.74 12.56 14.59
N HIS A 63 6.66 12.00 13.79
CA HIS A 63 6.32 11.03 12.75
C HIS A 63 6.43 9.57 13.21
N CYS A 64 6.67 9.29 14.49
CA CYS A 64 6.77 7.90 14.96
C CYS A 64 5.46 7.11 14.76
N SER A 65 4.31 7.79 14.81
CA SER A 65 2.99 7.20 14.53
C SER A 65 2.56 7.34 13.06
N ASN A 66 3.28 8.13 12.26
CA ASN A 66 3.00 8.38 10.85
C ASN A 66 4.29 8.20 10.02
N PRO A 67 4.86 6.98 10.00
CA PRO A 67 6.21 6.75 9.48
C PRO A 67 6.33 6.78 7.95
N PHE A 68 5.21 6.97 7.24
CA PHE A 68 5.15 6.97 5.78
C PHE A 68 4.87 8.35 5.19
N HIS A 69 4.98 9.40 6.02
CA HIS A 69 4.97 10.77 5.53
C HIS A 69 6.27 11.07 4.77
N TRP A 70 6.14 11.75 3.64
CA TRP A 70 7.26 12.31 2.90
C TRP A 70 7.75 13.59 3.53
N ILE A 71 9.07 13.71 3.61
CA ILE A 71 9.75 14.89 4.11
C ILE A 71 10.74 15.40 3.06
N SER A 72 11.09 16.66 3.16
CA SER A 72 12.22 17.25 2.44
C SER A 72 13.17 17.90 3.43
N GLN A 73 14.45 17.97 3.07
CA GLN A 73 15.50 18.60 3.84
C GLN A 73 15.94 19.87 3.14
N TRP A 74 16.10 20.95 3.90
CA TRP A 74 16.70 22.17 3.39
C TRP A 74 18.22 21.97 3.22
N ASN A 75 18.72 22.11 1.99
CA ASN A 75 20.14 21.99 1.68
C ASN A 75 20.89 23.34 1.59
N GLY A 76 20.20 24.45 1.92
CA GLY A 76 20.73 25.80 1.80
C GLY A 76 20.23 26.57 0.59
N GLN A 77 19.74 25.87 -0.44
CA GLN A 77 19.22 26.47 -1.68
C GLN A 77 17.77 26.09 -1.95
N PHE A 78 17.41 24.83 -1.76
CA PHE A 78 16.07 24.31 -1.99
C PHE A 78 15.75 23.16 -1.03
N PHE A 79 14.47 22.78 -0.99
CA PHE A 79 14.04 21.56 -0.32
C PHE A 79 14.31 20.34 -1.17
N GLU A 80 15.33 19.57 -0.79
CA GLU A 80 15.65 18.29 -1.41
C GLU A 80 14.80 17.18 -0.81
N ARG A 81 14.30 16.26 -1.64
CA ARG A 81 13.47 15.15 -1.17
C ARG A 81 14.26 14.24 -0.22
N SER A 82 13.64 13.84 0.88
CA SER A 82 14.24 12.98 1.88
C SER A 82 13.20 11.98 2.42
N CYS A 83 13.57 11.19 3.41
CA CYS A 83 12.69 10.21 4.05
C CYS A 83 12.99 10.11 5.54
N LEU A 84 12.05 9.55 6.30
CA LEU A 84 12.16 9.49 7.75
C LEU A 84 13.33 8.62 8.27
N ALA A 85 13.91 7.76 7.42
CA ALA A 85 15.14 7.06 7.76
C ALA A 85 16.33 8.02 7.97
N HIS A 86 16.39 9.13 7.23
CA HIS A 86 17.47 10.13 7.35
C HIS A 86 17.44 10.86 8.70
N VAL A 87 16.27 11.02 9.31
CA VAL A 87 16.15 11.57 10.67
C VAL A 87 16.33 10.50 11.76
N GLY A 88 16.67 9.26 11.36
CA GLY A 88 16.90 8.14 12.25
C GLY A 88 15.62 7.58 12.85
N LEU A 89 14.50 7.61 12.12
CA LEU A 89 13.29 6.92 12.54
C LEU A 89 13.47 5.40 12.41
N ILE A 90 13.19 4.68 13.50
CA ILE A 90 13.23 3.22 13.57
C ILE A 90 11.83 2.74 13.96
N LEU A 91 11.32 1.74 13.25
CA LEU A 91 10.07 1.08 13.61
C LEU A 91 10.36 -0.06 14.57
N HIS A 92 9.89 0.06 15.80
CA HIS A 92 9.97 -1.03 16.77
C HIS A 92 8.68 -1.84 16.74
N LEU A 93 8.79 -3.13 16.48
CA LEU A 93 7.70 -4.08 16.57
C LEU A 93 7.56 -4.54 18.02
N GLY A 94 6.31 -4.64 18.46
CA GLY A 94 5.96 -4.89 19.87
C GLY A 94 6.02 -3.62 20.74
N HIS A 95 5.74 -3.78 22.03
CA HIS A 95 5.80 -2.74 23.06
C HIS A 95 5.17 -1.39 22.68
N ASP A 96 4.03 -1.41 21.98
CA ASP A 96 3.34 -0.21 21.48
C ASP A 96 4.24 0.75 20.69
N GLY A 97 5.19 0.20 19.92
CA GLY A 97 6.13 0.98 19.12
C GLY A 97 7.35 1.48 19.88
N LYS A 98 7.51 1.13 21.16
CA LYS A 98 8.70 1.45 21.95
C LYS A 98 9.82 0.46 21.70
N GLN A 99 11.04 0.91 21.96
CA GLN A 99 12.22 0.07 21.93
C GLN A 99 12.08 -1.13 22.88
N CYS A 100 12.35 -2.34 22.39
CA CYS A 100 12.30 -3.56 23.19
C CYS A 100 13.35 -3.50 24.32
N PRO A 101 12.99 -3.76 25.59
CA PRO A 101 13.94 -3.76 26.71
C PRO A 101 14.89 -4.95 26.68
N ALA A 102 14.50 -6.04 26.01
CA ALA A 102 15.28 -7.26 25.87
C ALA A 102 16.20 -7.25 24.65
N LEU A 103 16.51 -6.08 24.08
CA LEU A 103 17.35 -5.94 22.90
C LEU A 103 18.70 -6.64 23.09
N THR A 104 18.81 -7.82 22.50
CA THR A 104 20.09 -8.30 22.01
C THR A 104 20.34 -7.63 20.67
N ASP A 105 21.60 -7.35 20.30
CA ASP A 105 22.00 -6.96 18.93
C ASP A 105 21.66 -8.05 17.87
N ARG A 106 20.92 -9.08 18.27
CA ARG A 106 20.51 -10.28 17.54
C ARG A 106 19.03 -10.30 17.24
N CYS A 107 18.43 -9.15 16.91
CA CYS A 107 17.23 -9.16 16.07
C CYS A 107 17.65 -9.68 14.68
N ASN A 108 18.00 -10.95 14.60
CA ASN A 108 18.39 -11.62 13.38
C ASN A 108 17.09 -11.89 12.62
N LEU A 109 16.54 -10.84 12.01
CA LEU A 109 15.80 -10.99 10.76
C LEU A 109 16.67 -11.70 9.68
N PHE A 110 17.98 -11.88 9.98
CA PHE A 110 19.03 -12.26 9.06
C PHE A 110 20.05 -13.31 9.59
N GLU A 111 19.70 -14.56 9.93
CA GLU A 111 20.71 -15.65 10.10
C GLU A 111 21.11 -16.34 8.77
N GLU A 112 22.40 -16.50 8.49
CA GLU A 112 23.06 -16.61 7.17
C GLU A 112 22.82 -17.88 6.31
N ASP A 113 21.88 -18.75 6.64
CA ASP A 113 21.73 -20.02 5.93
C ASP A 113 20.56 -19.97 4.93
N GLU A 114 20.80 -19.48 3.70
CA GLU A 114 20.17 -19.88 2.42
C GLU A 114 20.70 -18.96 1.30
N PRO A 115 21.01 -19.48 0.10
CA PRO A 115 21.57 -18.68 -0.98
C PRO A 115 20.55 -17.62 -1.42
N GLU A 116 20.86 -16.36 -1.14
CA GLU A 116 20.06 -15.21 -1.56
C GLU A 116 19.84 -15.27 -3.08
N ASP A 117 18.60 -15.08 -3.52
CA ASP A 117 18.32 -14.52 -4.84
C ASP A 117 19.15 -13.23 -4.92
N GLN A 118 20.31 -13.30 -5.59
CA GLN A 118 21.24 -12.19 -5.67
C GLN A 118 20.49 -11.02 -6.31
N LEU A 119 20.32 -9.92 -5.56
CA LEU A 119 19.89 -8.66 -6.13
C LEU A 119 20.97 -8.26 -7.15
N GLU A 120 20.63 -8.26 -8.43
CA GLU A 120 21.55 -7.80 -9.46
C GLU A 120 21.87 -6.32 -9.19
N PRO A 121 23.10 -5.85 -9.44
CA PRO A 121 23.49 -4.45 -9.23
C PRO A 121 22.58 -3.44 -9.94
N GLU A 122 21.82 -3.90 -10.94
CA GLU A 122 20.82 -3.18 -11.72
C GLU A 122 19.52 -2.90 -10.94
N ASP A 123 19.21 -3.74 -9.93
CA ASP A 123 18.08 -3.59 -9.00
C ASP A 123 18.43 -2.70 -7.78
N LEU A 124 19.69 -2.26 -7.66
CA LEU A 124 20.08 -1.26 -6.67
C LEU A 124 19.59 0.10 -7.14
N PRO A 125 18.68 0.75 -6.40
CA PRO A 125 18.17 2.04 -6.79
C PRO A 125 19.29 3.08 -6.74
N PHE A 126 19.50 3.84 -7.81
CA PHE A 126 20.19 5.12 -7.69
C PHE A 126 19.30 6.02 -6.80
N VAL A 127 19.79 6.31 -5.61
CA VAL A 127 19.06 7.14 -4.64
C VAL A 127 19.17 8.58 -5.09
N SER A 128 18.08 9.16 -5.58
CA SER A 128 17.96 10.61 -5.65
C SER A 128 17.72 11.12 -4.23
N GLY A 129 18.74 11.75 -3.65
CA GLY A 129 18.76 12.25 -2.27
C GLY A 129 20.14 12.09 -1.64
N PRO A 130 20.36 12.57 -0.41
CA PRO A 130 21.62 12.35 0.31
C PRO A 130 21.92 10.84 0.37
N GLU A 131 23.21 10.47 0.27
CA GLU A 131 23.65 9.08 0.29
C GLU A 131 23.12 8.35 1.55
N PHE A 132 22.05 7.56 1.39
CA PHE A 132 21.56 6.70 2.45
C PHE A 132 22.27 5.34 2.33
N GLN A 133 23.25 5.08 3.19
CA GLN A 133 23.83 3.75 3.32
C GLN A 133 22.86 2.87 4.12
N PRO A 134 22.21 1.87 3.50
CA PRO A 134 21.27 1.02 4.20
C PRO A 134 21.99 0.18 5.24
N LYS A 135 21.53 0.26 6.49
CA LYS A 135 21.94 -0.68 7.55
C LYS A 135 21.35 -2.06 7.26
N GLU A 136 21.93 -3.11 7.84
CA GLU A 136 21.46 -4.50 7.71
C GLU A 136 19.95 -4.67 7.93
N ASN A 137 19.39 -3.95 8.91
CA ASN A 137 17.96 -4.03 9.26
C ASN A 137 17.03 -3.08 8.48
N THR A 138 17.46 -2.63 7.30
CA THR A 138 16.62 -1.78 6.44
C THR A 138 15.59 -2.61 5.68
N MET A 139 14.31 -2.34 5.89
CA MET A 139 13.20 -2.99 5.22
C MET A 139 12.59 -2.10 4.13
N VAL A 140 12.21 -2.69 3.00
CA VAL A 140 11.39 -2.03 1.97
C VAL A 140 9.92 -2.14 2.38
N ILE A 141 9.26 -0.99 2.56
CA ILE A 141 7.87 -0.92 3.00
C ILE A 141 7.05 -0.25 1.90
N VAL A 142 6.15 -1.00 1.28
CA VAL A 142 5.25 -0.48 0.26
C VAL A 142 3.98 0.02 0.93
N ASP A 143 3.73 1.32 0.87
CA ASP A 143 2.55 2.00 1.38
C ASP A 143 1.79 2.72 0.25
N LYS A 144 0.54 3.13 0.51
CA LYS A 144 -0.24 3.94 -0.44
C LYS A 144 0.44 5.28 -0.78
N SER A 145 1.31 5.81 0.10
CA SER A 145 2.09 7.03 -0.19
C SER A 145 3.33 6.77 -1.05
N GLY A 146 3.72 5.52 -1.28
CA GLY A 146 4.89 5.13 -2.06
C GLY A 146 5.71 3.99 -1.44
N VAL A 147 6.93 3.81 -1.92
CA VAL A 147 7.88 2.80 -1.47
C VAL A 147 8.88 3.46 -0.52
N HIS A 148 8.86 3.02 0.73
CA HIS A 148 9.68 3.53 1.82
C HIS A 148 10.81 2.57 2.16
N ARG A 149 11.85 3.11 2.77
CA ARG A 149 12.94 2.33 3.37
C ARG A 149 13.09 2.81 4.81
N LEU A 150 12.92 1.92 5.77
CA LEU A 150 13.05 2.22 7.21
C LEU A 150 13.76 1.08 7.91
N GLU A 151 14.47 1.41 8.99
CA GLU A 151 15.00 0.40 9.90
C GLU A 151 13.84 -0.17 10.72
N VAL A 152 13.72 -1.50 10.75
CA VAL A 152 12.69 -2.21 11.52
C VAL A 152 13.37 -3.12 12.54
N ARG A 153 12.91 -3.09 13.79
CA ARG A 153 13.44 -3.94 14.87
C ARG A 153 12.31 -4.76 15.49
N CYS A 154 12.51 -6.06 15.59
CA CYS A 154 11.56 -6.95 16.24
C CYS A 154 11.65 -6.86 17.77
N CYS A 155 10.65 -7.41 18.44
CA CYS A 155 10.72 -7.72 19.85
C CYS A 155 11.43 -9.07 20.04
N ASP A 156 12.44 -9.09 20.91
CA ASP A 156 13.21 -10.29 21.31
C ASP A 156 12.88 -10.77 22.74
N CYS A 157 11.76 -10.34 23.32
CA CYS A 157 11.37 -10.85 24.64
C CYS A 157 11.15 -12.38 24.61
N PRO A 158 11.32 -13.10 25.73
CA PRO A 158 11.18 -14.57 25.75
C PRO A 158 9.84 -15.13 25.21
N ASN A 159 8.76 -14.35 25.28
CA ASN A 159 7.44 -14.69 24.77
C ASN A 159 7.09 -13.95 23.47
N ALA A 160 8.08 -13.45 22.75
CA ALA A 160 7.87 -12.76 21.49
C ALA A 160 7.31 -13.72 20.43
N MET A 161 6.38 -13.21 19.62
CA MET A 161 5.87 -13.94 18.45
C MET A 161 6.95 -13.98 17.36
N SER A 162 6.79 -14.87 16.38
CA SER A 162 7.67 -14.88 15.21
C SER A 162 7.65 -13.55 14.45
N PRO A 163 8.74 -13.16 13.76
CA PRO A 163 8.86 -11.85 13.11
C PRO A 163 7.74 -11.52 12.13
N ASP A 164 7.29 -12.49 11.34
CA ASP A 164 6.18 -12.36 10.39
C ASP A 164 4.86 -12.00 11.09
N ILE A 165 4.58 -12.61 12.24
CA ILE A 165 3.40 -12.31 13.06
C ILE A 165 3.53 -10.95 13.74
N GLN A 166 4.73 -10.58 14.21
CA GLN A 166 4.97 -9.23 14.74
C GLN A 166 4.70 -8.15 13.68
N LEU A 167 5.20 -8.34 12.46
CA LEU A 167 4.91 -7.47 11.31
C LEU A 167 3.41 -7.40 11.01
N PHE A 168 2.75 -8.56 10.93
CA PHE A 168 1.32 -8.64 10.64
C PHE A 168 0.47 -7.88 11.66
N ARG A 169 0.80 -8.01 12.96
CA ARG A 169 0.12 -7.27 14.03
C ARG A 169 0.34 -5.76 13.98
N HIS A 170 1.45 -5.32 13.40
CA HIS A 170 1.75 -3.91 13.14
C HIS A 170 1.20 -3.39 11.80
N GLY A 171 0.34 -4.17 11.13
CA GLY A 171 -0.29 -3.74 9.89
C GLY A 171 0.55 -3.95 8.63
N PHE A 172 1.59 -4.79 8.72
CA PHE A 172 2.49 -5.13 7.63
C PHE A 172 2.28 -6.57 7.18
N PHE A 173 1.94 -6.76 5.91
CA PHE A 173 1.91 -8.07 5.29
C PHE A 173 3.29 -8.39 4.70
N PRO A 174 4.02 -9.40 5.21
CA PRO A 174 5.34 -9.72 4.71
C PRO A 174 5.29 -10.40 3.34
N ALA A 175 6.20 -10.00 2.44
CA ALA A 175 6.31 -10.63 1.13
C ALA A 175 6.87 -12.05 1.21
N SER A 176 7.64 -12.37 2.25
CA SER A 176 8.25 -13.68 2.55
C SER A 176 8.20 -13.95 4.06
N PHE A 177 8.25 -15.21 4.49
CA PHE A 177 7.97 -15.58 5.89
C PHE A 177 9.23 -15.79 6.74
N ASN A 178 10.28 -16.37 6.17
CA ASN A 178 11.50 -16.70 6.94
C ASN A 178 12.43 -15.48 7.13
N ARG A 179 12.47 -14.56 6.15
CA ARG A 179 13.35 -13.36 6.11
C ARG A 179 12.69 -12.21 5.36
N PRO A 180 11.69 -11.53 5.94
CA PRO A 180 10.98 -10.47 5.25
C PRO A 180 11.90 -9.24 5.03
N LYS A 181 12.37 -9.03 3.80
CA LYS A 181 13.02 -7.76 3.38
C LYS A 181 12.03 -6.75 2.78
N THR A 182 10.86 -7.22 2.38
CA THR A 182 9.78 -6.40 1.81
C THR A 182 8.47 -6.69 2.55
N VAL A 183 7.75 -5.63 2.90
CA VAL A 183 6.40 -5.71 3.46
C VAL A 183 5.46 -4.75 2.73
N PHE A 184 4.18 -5.08 2.73
CA PHE A 184 3.10 -4.23 2.22
C PHE A 184 2.23 -3.79 3.38
N THR A 185 1.92 -2.50 3.49
CA THR A 185 0.95 -2.05 4.50
C THR A 185 -0.44 -2.60 4.18
N PHE A 186 -1.25 -2.86 5.21
CA PHE A 186 -2.67 -3.16 4.98
C PHE A 186 -3.37 -2.02 4.23
N GLY A 187 -2.88 -0.78 4.40
CA GLY A 187 -3.31 0.40 3.67
C GLY A 187 -3.18 0.23 2.16
N VAL A 188 -1.98 -0.08 1.65
CA VAL A 188 -1.75 -0.24 0.20
C VAL A 188 -2.53 -1.43 -0.38
N LEU A 189 -2.70 -2.51 0.40
CA LEU A 189 -3.46 -3.67 -0.06
C LEU A 189 -4.95 -3.38 -0.18
N ASN A 190 -5.53 -2.62 0.75
CA ASN A 190 -6.92 -2.17 0.65
C ASN A 190 -7.08 -1.13 -0.46
N ASP A 191 -6.15 -0.18 -0.60
CA ASP A 191 -6.15 0.84 -1.65
C ASP A 191 -6.07 0.21 -3.04
N PHE A 192 -5.17 -0.77 -3.23
CA PHE A 192 -5.07 -1.52 -4.48
C PHE A 192 -6.37 -2.24 -4.85
N LEU A 193 -7.00 -2.92 -3.89
CA LEU A 193 -8.28 -3.61 -4.14
C LEU A 193 -9.40 -2.63 -4.51
N LEU A 194 -9.42 -1.45 -3.90
CA LEU A 194 -10.38 -0.39 -4.20
C LEU A 194 -10.13 0.22 -5.58
N ASP A 195 -8.88 0.53 -5.92
CA ASP A 195 -8.49 1.11 -7.21
C ASP A 195 -8.73 0.11 -8.36
N ASN A 196 -8.52 -1.18 -8.10
CA ASN A 196 -8.87 -2.24 -9.05
C ASN A 196 -10.38 -2.36 -9.28
N LEU A 197 -11.20 -2.16 -8.24
CA LEU A 197 -12.66 -2.24 -8.31
C LEU A 197 -13.28 -0.99 -8.97
N GLU A 198 -12.91 0.20 -8.49
CA GLU A 198 -13.55 1.46 -8.87
C GLU A 198 -12.98 2.03 -10.16
N CYS A 199 -11.65 2.00 -10.31
CA CYS A 199 -10.96 2.63 -11.44
C CYS A 199 -10.62 1.64 -12.56
N GLY A 200 -10.80 0.33 -12.35
CA GLY A 200 -10.37 -0.71 -13.28
C GLY A 200 -8.85 -0.76 -13.48
N THR A 201 -8.08 -0.18 -12.54
CA THR A 201 -6.63 -0.07 -12.68
C THR A 201 -5.98 -1.45 -12.65
N SER A 202 -5.14 -1.72 -13.64
CA SER A 202 -4.31 -2.93 -13.64
C SER A 202 -3.27 -2.86 -12.54
N ALA A 203 -2.85 -4.01 -12.00
CA ALA A 203 -1.81 -4.04 -10.98
C ALA A 203 -0.49 -3.37 -11.42
N MET A 204 -0.17 -3.45 -12.71
CA MET A 204 1.02 -2.82 -13.29
C MET A 204 0.91 -1.27 -13.25
N ASN A 205 -0.25 -0.73 -13.64
CA ASN A 205 -0.51 0.70 -13.59
C ASN A 205 -0.52 1.21 -12.14
N TYR A 206 -1.12 0.43 -11.23
CA TYR A 206 -1.13 0.73 -9.81
C TYR A 206 0.28 0.79 -9.22
N TYR A 207 1.12 -0.21 -9.50
CA TYR A 207 2.51 -0.20 -9.04
C TYR A 207 3.32 0.94 -9.68
N SER A 208 3.07 1.24 -10.96
CA SER A 208 3.68 2.39 -11.65
C SER A 208 3.29 3.73 -11.00
N LYS A 209 2.05 3.87 -10.52
CA LYS A 209 1.60 5.02 -9.71
C LYS A 209 2.40 5.11 -8.41
N LEU A 210 2.57 4.02 -7.66
CA LEU A 210 3.39 4.00 -6.44
C LEU A 210 4.84 4.44 -6.70
N ARG A 211 5.45 3.98 -7.80
CA ARG A 211 6.80 4.41 -8.19
C ARG A 211 6.87 5.92 -8.45
N ARG A 212 5.90 6.49 -9.17
CA ARG A 212 5.84 7.94 -9.43
C ARG A 212 5.55 8.77 -8.19
N MET A 213 4.74 8.26 -7.26
CA MET A 213 4.52 8.90 -5.96
C MET A 213 5.78 8.89 -5.10
N THR A 214 6.61 7.85 -5.24
CA THR A 214 7.89 7.74 -4.52
C THR A 214 8.94 8.69 -5.11
N SER A 215 9.10 8.68 -6.44
CA SER A 215 9.96 9.59 -7.19
C SER A 215 9.31 9.93 -8.53
N SER A 216 8.86 11.18 -8.67
CA SER A 216 8.20 11.65 -9.90
C SER A 216 9.18 11.78 -11.05
N MET A 217 10.41 12.23 -10.75
CA MET A 217 11.48 12.47 -11.73
C MET A 217 12.15 11.17 -12.18
N PHE A 218 12.35 10.23 -11.25
CA PHE A 218 13.05 8.97 -11.53
C PHE A 218 12.31 7.73 -11.00
N PRO A 219 11.09 7.45 -11.50
CA PRO A 219 10.30 6.31 -11.03
C PRO A 219 10.97 4.97 -11.31
N HIS A 220 11.80 4.89 -12.36
CA HIS A 220 12.52 3.67 -12.73
C HIS A 220 13.54 3.24 -11.67
N LEU A 221 14.01 4.17 -10.84
CA LEU A 221 14.94 3.90 -9.74
C LEU A 221 14.22 3.42 -8.47
N VAL A 222 12.89 3.42 -8.45
CA VAL A 222 12.15 2.88 -7.31
C VAL A 222 12.12 1.36 -7.43
N PRO A 223 12.41 0.60 -6.36
CA PRO A 223 12.43 -0.86 -6.38
C PRO A 223 11.13 -1.44 -6.95
N ASP A 224 11.26 -2.35 -7.91
CA ASP A 224 10.10 -3.05 -8.47
C ASP A 224 9.75 -4.27 -7.62
N ARG A 225 8.62 -4.21 -6.92
CA ARG A 225 8.02 -5.30 -6.11
C ARG A 225 6.63 -5.68 -6.64
N TYR A 226 6.40 -5.48 -7.95
CA TYR A 226 5.13 -5.79 -8.61
C TYR A 226 4.71 -7.26 -8.43
N ARG A 227 5.65 -8.20 -8.59
CA ARG A 227 5.38 -9.64 -8.48
C ARG A 227 4.91 -10.00 -7.07
N GLU A 228 5.55 -9.42 -6.07
CA GLU A 228 5.23 -9.59 -4.66
C GLU A 228 3.89 -8.94 -4.33
N LEU A 229 3.58 -7.75 -4.87
CA LEU A 229 2.27 -7.12 -4.73
C LEU A 229 1.17 -8.06 -5.23
N MET A 230 1.33 -8.65 -6.41
CA MET A 230 0.36 -9.58 -6.98
C MET A 230 0.12 -10.81 -6.10
N ARG A 231 1.20 -11.39 -5.55
CA ARG A 231 1.11 -12.53 -4.64
C ARG A 231 0.41 -12.14 -3.33
N VAL A 232 0.88 -11.08 -2.68
CA VAL A 232 0.38 -10.64 -1.37
C VAL A 232 -1.07 -10.15 -1.46
N ALA A 233 -1.44 -9.44 -2.53
CA ALA A 233 -2.82 -9.00 -2.73
C ALA A 233 -3.81 -10.17 -2.87
N ARG A 234 -3.41 -11.28 -3.51
CA ARG A 234 -4.22 -12.50 -3.58
C ARG A 234 -4.41 -13.12 -2.20
N GLN A 235 -3.33 -13.25 -1.43
CA GLN A 235 -3.37 -13.77 -0.06
C GLN A 235 -4.25 -12.87 0.83
N TRP A 236 -4.10 -11.55 0.73
CA TRP A 236 -4.92 -10.57 1.45
C TRP A 236 -6.40 -10.69 1.12
N ARG A 237 -6.75 -10.81 -0.18
CA ARG A 237 -8.14 -11.02 -0.62
C ARG A 237 -8.72 -12.30 0.00
N GLN A 238 -7.96 -13.38 0.01
CA GLN A 238 -8.39 -14.63 0.65
C GLN A 238 -8.67 -14.45 2.15
N LEU A 239 -7.76 -13.82 2.90
CA LEU A 239 -7.96 -13.56 4.33
C LEU A 239 -9.18 -12.67 4.59
N LYS A 240 -9.41 -11.65 3.76
CA LYS A 240 -10.58 -10.76 3.87
C LYS A 240 -11.88 -11.52 3.65
N ILE A 241 -11.92 -12.42 2.67
CA ILE A 241 -13.11 -13.26 2.39
C ILE A 241 -13.32 -14.27 3.54
N MET A 242 -12.28 -14.97 3.99
CA MET A 242 -12.38 -15.90 5.13
C MET A 242 -12.85 -15.18 6.41
N LYS A 243 -12.34 -13.97 6.66
CA LYS A 243 -12.78 -13.11 7.77
C LYS A 243 -14.26 -12.75 7.64
N TRP A 244 -14.72 -12.34 6.46
CA TRP A 244 -16.13 -11.99 6.22
C TRP A 244 -17.06 -13.18 6.51
N HIS A 245 -16.69 -14.38 6.07
CA HIS A 245 -17.47 -15.60 6.30
C HIS A 245 -17.28 -16.22 7.69
N GLY A 246 -16.54 -15.56 8.60
CA GLY A 246 -16.39 -15.99 10.00
C GLY A 246 -15.45 -17.16 10.24
N PHE A 247 -14.67 -17.61 9.23
CA PHE A 247 -13.74 -18.74 9.36
C PHE A 247 -12.59 -18.49 10.34
N GLY A 248 -12.36 -17.25 10.77
CA GLY A 248 -11.41 -16.95 11.86
C GLY A 248 -11.86 -17.44 13.24
N HIS A 249 -13.13 -17.80 13.41
CA HIS A 249 -13.71 -18.30 14.67
C HIS A 249 -14.15 -19.76 14.62
N ARG A 250 -13.95 -20.41 13.47
CA ARG A 250 -14.36 -21.79 13.23
C ARG A 250 -13.15 -22.71 13.21
N SER A 251 -13.37 -23.97 13.54
CA SER A 251 -12.33 -25.01 13.49
C SER A 251 -12.26 -25.73 12.14
N ASP A 252 -13.25 -25.53 11.27
CA ASP A 252 -13.32 -26.13 9.94
C ASP A 252 -12.79 -25.19 8.85
N THR A 253 -12.39 -25.79 7.73
CA THR A 253 -11.94 -25.07 6.53
C THR A 253 -13.10 -24.90 5.55
N PRO A 254 -13.15 -23.80 4.78
CA PRO A 254 -14.22 -23.57 3.82
C PRO A 254 -14.32 -24.69 2.79
N SER A 255 -15.53 -25.23 2.61
CA SER A 255 -15.83 -26.18 1.53
C SER A 255 -16.09 -25.46 0.20
N THR A 256 -16.24 -26.22 -0.88
CA THR A 256 -16.47 -25.67 -2.23
C THR A 256 -17.69 -24.76 -2.26
N GLY A 257 -17.49 -23.48 -2.62
CA GLY A 257 -18.56 -22.49 -2.74
C GLY A 257 -18.95 -21.78 -1.44
N GLU A 258 -18.45 -22.18 -0.27
CA GLU A 258 -18.81 -21.54 1.01
C GLU A 258 -18.29 -20.11 1.17
N LEU A 259 -17.27 -19.73 0.40
CA LEU A 259 -16.73 -18.37 0.33
C LEU A 259 -17.38 -17.53 -0.78
N ALA A 260 -18.32 -18.11 -1.54
CA ALA A 260 -19.02 -17.37 -2.58
C ALA A 260 -20.07 -16.45 -1.94
N LEU A 261 -20.16 -15.21 -2.41
CA LEU A 261 -21.22 -14.31 -1.99
C LEU A 261 -22.57 -14.79 -2.56
N PHE A 262 -23.58 -14.82 -1.71
CA PHE A 262 -24.94 -15.08 -2.15
C PHE A 262 -25.41 -13.96 -3.06
N CYS A 263 -25.62 -14.27 -4.34
CA CYS A 263 -26.18 -13.33 -5.30
C CYS A 263 -27.68 -13.58 -5.45
N PRO A 264 -28.55 -12.66 -4.98
CA PRO A 264 -30.00 -12.79 -5.12
C PRO A 264 -30.48 -12.64 -6.57
N ALA A 265 -29.65 -12.11 -7.46
CA ALA A 265 -29.96 -11.97 -8.88
C ALA A 265 -29.63 -13.24 -9.69
N CYS A 266 -28.68 -14.06 -9.23
CA CYS A 266 -28.39 -15.34 -9.88
C CYS A 266 -29.57 -16.32 -9.70
N PRO A 267 -29.82 -17.23 -10.65
CA PRO A 267 -30.78 -18.33 -10.45
C PRO A 267 -30.46 -19.14 -9.20
N GLN A 268 -31.39 -19.13 -8.24
CA GLN A 268 -31.39 -19.87 -6.99
C GLN A 268 -32.66 -20.73 -6.94
N PRO A 269 -32.57 -22.01 -7.33
CA PRO A 269 -33.70 -22.93 -7.28
C PRO A 269 -34.36 -22.97 -5.90
N GLY A 270 -35.68 -22.80 -5.86
CA GLY A 270 -36.46 -22.74 -4.62
C GLY A 270 -36.45 -21.40 -3.89
N ILE A 271 -35.68 -20.40 -4.35
CA ILE A 271 -35.70 -19.02 -3.80
C ILE A 271 -36.31 -18.06 -4.81
N ASN A 272 -35.68 -17.90 -5.98
CA ASN A 272 -36.11 -16.97 -7.03
C ASN A 272 -36.39 -17.64 -8.37
N VAL A 273 -36.12 -18.95 -8.48
CA VAL A 273 -36.56 -19.79 -9.61
C VAL A 273 -37.32 -20.98 -9.05
N LEU A 274 -38.57 -21.15 -9.48
CA LEU A 274 -39.38 -22.31 -9.13
C LEU A 274 -38.99 -23.48 -10.04
N LEU A 275 -38.55 -24.59 -9.45
CA LEU A 275 -38.33 -25.84 -10.19
C LEU A 275 -39.68 -26.51 -10.41
N SER A 276 -40.10 -26.64 -11.65
CA SER A 276 -41.16 -27.59 -12.01
C SER A 276 -40.54 -28.99 -12.08
N GLY A 277 -41.26 -30.05 -11.68
CA GLY A 277 -40.71 -31.40 -11.49
C GLY A 277 -40.02 -32.05 -12.70
N ASP A 278 -40.17 -31.50 -13.90
CA ASP A 278 -39.58 -31.98 -15.15
C ASP A 278 -38.46 -31.06 -15.71
N GLU A 279 -38.09 -29.98 -15.02
CA GLU A 279 -37.07 -29.02 -15.52
C GLU A 279 -35.64 -29.45 -15.14
N SER A 280 -34.79 -29.66 -16.14
CA SER A 280 -33.36 -29.93 -15.96
C SER A 280 -32.61 -28.68 -15.48
N LEU A 281 -31.63 -28.87 -14.59
CA LEU A 281 -30.69 -27.82 -14.17
C LEU A 281 -29.77 -27.34 -15.30
N ASP A 282 -29.76 -28.04 -16.45
CA ASP A 282 -29.05 -27.63 -17.67
C ASP A 282 -29.85 -26.63 -18.54
N ASP A 283 -31.09 -26.30 -18.15
CA ASP A 283 -31.89 -25.29 -18.85
C ASP A 283 -31.26 -23.89 -18.73
N TRP A 284 -31.38 -23.08 -19.78
CA TRP A 284 -30.78 -21.74 -19.84
C TRP A 284 -31.24 -20.82 -18.71
N LYS A 285 -32.41 -21.11 -18.12
CA LYS A 285 -32.97 -20.44 -16.93
C LYS A 285 -32.11 -20.59 -15.68
N PHE A 286 -31.28 -21.63 -15.60
CA PHE A 286 -30.37 -21.90 -14.48
C PHE A 286 -28.91 -21.57 -14.81
N THR A 287 -28.61 -21.22 -16.06
CA THR A 287 -27.27 -20.85 -16.50
C THR A 287 -26.77 -19.61 -15.76
N ARG A 288 -25.59 -19.73 -15.16
CA ARG A 288 -24.88 -18.63 -14.51
C ARG A 288 -23.77 -18.14 -15.43
N SER A 289 -23.90 -16.91 -15.91
CA SER A 289 -22.83 -16.24 -16.65
C SER A 289 -21.91 -15.52 -15.66
N PHE A 290 -20.66 -15.94 -15.58
CA PHE A 290 -19.64 -15.25 -14.80
C PHE A 290 -19.07 -14.10 -15.63
N VAL A 291 -19.40 -12.88 -15.24
CA VAL A 291 -18.87 -11.67 -15.86
C VAL A 291 -17.79 -11.12 -14.93
N MET A 292 -16.53 -11.30 -15.31
CA MET A 292 -15.36 -11.05 -14.46
C MET A 292 -15.20 -9.58 -14.04
N ASP A 293 -15.76 -8.64 -14.80
CA ASP A 293 -15.72 -7.20 -14.56
C ASP A 293 -17.03 -6.66 -13.95
N GLY A 294 -18.02 -7.53 -13.66
CA GLY A 294 -19.33 -7.12 -13.13
C GLY A 294 -20.15 -6.24 -14.07
N ASN A 295 -19.74 -6.11 -15.34
CA ASN A 295 -20.39 -5.27 -16.33
C ASN A 295 -21.47 -6.07 -17.07
N PHE A 296 -22.70 -6.03 -16.56
CA PHE A 296 -23.85 -6.77 -17.11
C PHE A 296 -24.42 -6.20 -18.43
N LYS A 297 -23.61 -5.46 -19.22
CA LYS A 297 -24.06 -4.98 -20.54
C LYS A 297 -24.29 -6.17 -21.47
N ALA A 298 -25.45 -6.18 -22.13
CA ALA A 298 -25.89 -7.24 -23.03
C ALA A 298 -24.97 -7.47 -24.25
N GLU A 299 -24.02 -6.57 -24.51
CA GLU A 299 -23.03 -6.66 -25.60
C GLU A 299 -22.14 -7.92 -25.48
N HIS A 300 -21.90 -8.44 -24.28
CA HIS A 300 -21.10 -9.65 -24.07
C HIS A 300 -21.82 -10.97 -24.46
N LEU A 301 -23.15 -10.95 -24.63
CA LEU A 301 -23.93 -12.15 -24.99
C LEU A 301 -23.79 -12.52 -26.48
N GLN A 302 -23.34 -11.60 -27.34
CA GLN A 302 -23.15 -11.88 -28.77
C GLN A 302 -21.97 -12.81 -29.07
N ILE A 303 -21.06 -13.02 -28.11
CA ILE A 303 -19.84 -13.80 -28.34
C ILE A 303 -20.06 -15.32 -28.14
N GLN A 304 -21.08 -15.75 -27.39
CA GLN A 304 -21.30 -17.18 -27.12
C GLN A 304 -22.09 -17.94 -28.20
N LEU A 305 -22.74 -17.25 -29.14
CA LEU A 305 -23.42 -17.92 -30.26
C LEU A 305 -22.48 -18.36 -31.39
N SER A 306 -21.19 -17.97 -31.35
CA SER A 306 -20.21 -18.34 -32.38
C SER A 306 -19.15 -19.37 -31.96
N HIS A 307 -19.08 -19.75 -30.67
CA HIS A 307 -18.04 -20.65 -30.15
C HIS A 307 -18.58 -21.88 -29.40
N SER A 308 -19.79 -22.34 -29.77
CA SER A 308 -20.12 -23.75 -29.58
C SER A 308 -19.33 -24.58 -30.59
N MET A 309 -18.06 -24.88 -30.27
CA MET A 309 -17.25 -26.02 -30.76
C MET A 309 -15.76 -25.71 -30.52
N LYS A 310 -15.23 -26.17 -29.38
CA LYS A 310 -13.96 -26.93 -29.24
C LYS A 310 -13.56 -27.03 -27.77
N VAL A 311 -13.88 -28.19 -27.19
CA VAL A 311 -13.02 -29.11 -26.42
C VAL A 311 -11.76 -28.48 -25.78
N LEU A 312 -11.56 -28.67 -24.47
CA LEU A 312 -10.50 -29.53 -23.94
C LEU A 312 -10.62 -29.77 -22.42
N SER A 313 -10.34 -31.04 -22.11
CA SER A 313 -9.99 -31.68 -20.84
C SER A 313 -9.02 -30.92 -19.95
#